data_AF-A0A9J6RMU8-F1
#
_entry.id   AF-A0A9J6RMU8-F1
#
_cell.length_a   1.000
_cell.length_b   1.000
_cell.length_c   1.000
_cell.angle_alpha   90.00
_cell.angle_beta   90.00
_cell.angle_gamma   90.00
#
_symmetry.space_group_name_H-M   'P 1'
#
loop_
_entity.id
_entity.type
_entity.pdbx_description
1 polymer ?
#
loop_
_entity_poly.entity_id
_entity_poly.type
_entity_poly.pdbx_seq_one_letter_code
_entity_poly.pdbx_strand_id
1 'polypeptide(L)'
;MRSGLLINDEPLIKLGHRLLCMFFAAYDFEVFYRESDPVLRDSDPLDDFRQFEETEISENLLTLAALARACDDEYGLLGIAESAFPQGVGTLTTDKGVGLLTLREACNKIVHAQSLTYDLAKGTENPIWGKWHQDQGHTVTDSFKAPAIIIKGMLQNGNACETRIELVPFIYGVSIGNISQWKIA
;
A
#
# COMPACT_ATOMS: atom_id res chain seq x y z
N MET A 1 6.31 -20.81 -29.05
CA MET A 1 5.67 -20.32 -27.81
C MET A 1 4.99 -19.02 -28.13
N ARG A 2 3.67 -18.94 -27.94
CA ARG A 2 2.90 -17.73 -28.23
C ARG A 2 3.22 -16.70 -27.15
N SER A 3 3.89 -15.63 -27.51
CA SER A 3 3.94 -14.39 -26.72
C SER A 3 2.54 -13.77 -26.78
N GLY A 4 1.62 -14.34 -26.00
CA GLY A 4 0.38 -13.64 -25.66
C GLY A 4 0.77 -12.33 -25.00
N LEU A 5 0.10 -11.25 -25.39
CA LEU A 5 0.32 -9.89 -24.90
C LEU A 5 0.56 -9.90 -23.38
N LEU A 6 1.83 -9.86 -22.97
CA LEU A 6 2.18 -9.32 -21.67
C LEU A 6 1.52 -7.94 -21.67
N ILE A 7 0.60 -7.71 -20.75
CA ILE A 7 0.41 -6.34 -20.29
C ILE A 7 1.82 -5.93 -19.91
N ASN A 8 2.49 -5.13 -20.76
CA ASN A 8 3.82 -4.60 -20.48
C ASN A 8 3.77 -4.16 -19.02
N ASP A 9 4.75 -4.46 -18.19
CA ASP A 9 4.74 -4.03 -16.77
C ASP A 9 4.52 -2.51 -16.62
N GLU A 10 4.70 -1.76 -17.71
CA GLU A 10 4.59 -0.31 -17.83
C GLU A 10 3.32 0.33 -17.23
N PRO A 11 2.04 -0.10 -17.45
CA PRO A 11 0.90 0.49 -16.79
C PRO A 11 0.89 0.24 -15.28
N LEU A 12 1.28 -0.96 -14.83
CA LEU A 12 1.38 -1.28 -13.39
C LEU A 12 2.47 -0.44 -12.71
N ILE A 13 3.64 -0.30 -13.35
CA ILE A 13 4.75 0.55 -12.91
C ILE A 13 4.29 2.01 -12.83
N LYS A 14 3.66 2.53 -13.89
CA LYS A 14 3.19 3.93 -13.95
C LYS A 14 2.15 4.22 -12.87
N LEU A 15 1.18 3.32 -12.68
CA LEU A 15 0.16 3.44 -11.63
C LEU A 15 0.78 3.38 -10.24
N GLY A 16 1.66 2.42 -9.98
CA GLY A 16 2.37 2.31 -8.71
C GLY A 16 3.21 3.56 -8.39
N HIS A 17 3.97 4.05 -9.37
CA HIS A 17 4.74 5.29 -9.24
C HIS A 17 3.84 6.49 -8.93
N ARG A 18 2.72 6.66 -9.66
CA ARG A 18 1.76 7.75 -9.40
C ARG A 18 1.20 7.67 -7.98
N LEU A 19 0.78 6.48 -7.53
CA LEU A 19 0.25 6.27 -6.17
C LEU A 19 1.27 6.62 -5.10
N LEU A 20 2.52 6.17 -5.23
CA LEU A 20 3.58 6.52 -4.29
C LEU A 20 3.82 8.04 -4.24
N CYS A 21 3.84 8.71 -5.39
CA CYS A 21 3.98 10.17 -5.44
C CYS A 21 2.84 10.87 -4.69
N MET A 22 1.58 10.45 -4.91
CA MET A 22 0.41 11.02 -4.22
C MET A 22 0.51 10.81 -2.71
N PHE A 23 0.77 9.58 -2.25
CA PHE A 23 0.89 9.29 -0.81
C PHE A 23 2.03 10.07 -0.14
N PHE A 24 3.20 10.19 -0.78
CA PHE A 24 4.31 10.92 -0.19
C PHE A 24 4.09 12.44 -0.19
N ALA A 25 3.37 12.96 -1.18
CA ALA A 25 2.94 14.36 -1.21
C ALA A 25 1.92 14.66 -0.10
N ALA A 26 0.99 13.73 0.17
CA ALA A 26 -0.03 13.89 1.21
C ALA A 26 0.56 14.15 2.61
N TYR A 27 1.73 13.58 2.93
CA TYR A 27 2.45 13.88 4.18
C TYR A 27 2.86 15.35 4.33
N ASP A 28 3.11 16.02 3.22
CA ASP A 28 3.59 17.41 3.23
C ASP A 28 2.43 18.40 3.10
N PHE A 29 1.22 17.93 2.77
CA PHE A 29 0.04 18.80 2.65
C PHE A 29 -0.38 19.43 3.99
N GLU A 30 -0.13 18.72 5.10
CA GLU A 30 -0.51 19.19 6.44
C GLU A 30 0.13 20.53 6.81
N VAL A 31 1.31 20.86 6.26
CA VAL A 31 2.05 22.09 6.57
C VAL A 31 1.40 23.35 5.98
N PHE A 32 0.48 23.18 5.02
CA PHE A 32 -0.18 24.30 4.33
C PHE A 32 -1.52 24.67 4.95
N TYR A 33 -2.03 23.88 5.90
CA TYR A 33 -3.25 24.23 6.61
C TYR A 33 -3.07 25.49 7.44
N ARG A 34 -4.11 26.31 7.47
CA ARG A 34 -4.12 27.52 8.31
C ARG A 34 -4.09 27.20 9.80
N GLU A 35 -4.81 26.14 10.21
CA GLU A 35 -4.87 25.67 11.60
C GLU A 35 -4.52 24.18 11.65
N SER A 36 -3.64 23.84 12.59
CA SER A 36 -3.08 22.49 12.78
C SER A 36 -3.97 21.60 13.64
N ASP A 37 -4.80 22.17 14.52
CA ASP A 37 -5.74 21.42 15.35
C ASP A 37 -7.02 21.07 14.56
N PRO A 38 -7.28 19.79 14.24
CA PRO A 38 -8.47 19.39 13.48
C PRO A 38 -9.80 19.72 14.16
N VAL A 39 -9.82 19.87 15.48
CA VAL A 39 -11.03 20.16 16.28
C VAL A 39 -11.41 21.63 16.21
N LEU A 40 -10.41 22.50 16.06
CA LEU A 40 -10.58 23.95 15.97
C LEU A 40 -10.61 24.44 14.51
N ARG A 41 -10.44 23.53 13.55
CA ARG A 41 -10.30 23.84 12.14
C ARG A 41 -11.67 24.08 11.49
N ASP A 42 -11.94 25.33 11.15
CA ASP A 42 -12.96 25.66 10.13
C ASP A 42 -12.58 25.05 8.78
N SER A 43 -13.56 24.81 7.90
CA SER A 43 -13.33 24.36 6.52
C SER A 43 -12.21 25.16 5.84
N ASP A 44 -11.19 24.47 5.34
CA ASP A 44 -10.02 25.03 4.67
C ASP A 44 -10.10 24.73 3.16
N PRO A 45 -9.72 25.65 2.26
CA PRO A 45 -9.69 25.36 0.82
C PRO A 45 -8.90 24.10 0.43
N LEU A 46 -7.94 23.66 1.26
CA LEU A 46 -7.21 22.41 1.07
C LEU A 46 -8.09 21.17 1.24
N ASP A 47 -9.20 21.25 1.97
CA ASP A 47 -10.13 20.13 2.16
C ASP A 47 -10.83 19.76 0.85
N ASP A 48 -11.14 20.73 -0.01
CA ASP A 48 -11.69 20.48 -1.34
C ASP A 48 -10.69 19.70 -2.21
N PHE A 49 -9.41 20.10 -2.22
CA PHE A 49 -8.36 19.39 -2.97
C PHE A 49 -8.18 17.96 -2.46
N ARG A 50 -8.24 17.74 -1.15
CA ARG A 50 -8.14 16.41 -0.56
C ARG A 50 -9.29 15.51 -0.97
N GLN A 51 -10.52 16.01 -1.06
CA GLN A 51 -11.65 15.18 -1.48
C GLN A 51 -11.44 14.60 -2.90
N PHE A 52 -10.93 15.42 -3.84
CA PHE A 52 -10.59 14.96 -5.18
C PHE A 52 -9.41 13.99 -5.16
N GLU A 53 -8.38 14.28 -4.35
CA GLU A 53 -7.21 13.42 -4.20
C GLU A 53 -7.58 12.05 -3.62
N GLU A 54 -8.43 11.98 -2.59
CA GLU A 54 -8.90 10.72 -1.98
C GLU A 54 -9.68 9.86 -2.98
N THR A 55 -10.49 10.50 -3.83
CA THR A 55 -11.22 9.81 -4.91
C THR A 55 -10.22 9.23 -5.92
N GLU A 56 -9.27 10.05 -6.38
CA GLU A 56 -8.26 9.63 -7.35
C GLU A 56 -7.33 8.54 -6.81
N ILE A 57 -6.89 8.64 -5.55
CA ILE A 57 -6.09 7.62 -4.88
C ILE A 57 -6.88 6.32 -4.78
N SER A 58 -8.15 6.37 -4.35
CA SER A 58 -9.00 5.18 -4.22
C SER A 58 -9.20 4.47 -5.56
N GLU A 59 -9.51 5.22 -6.62
CA GLU A 59 -9.72 4.66 -7.96
C GLU A 59 -8.44 4.06 -8.55
N ASN A 60 -7.30 4.75 -8.42
CA ASN A 60 -6.02 4.23 -8.89
C ASN A 60 -5.57 3.01 -8.08
N LEU A 61 -5.78 3.00 -6.77
CA LEU A 61 -5.43 1.87 -5.92
C LEU A 61 -6.29 0.64 -6.24
N LEU A 62 -7.59 0.82 -6.43
CA LEU A 62 -8.50 -0.23 -6.88
C LEU A 62 -8.09 -0.78 -8.25
N THR A 63 -7.78 0.10 -9.20
CA THR A 63 -7.33 -0.28 -10.53
C THR A 63 -6.02 -1.06 -10.48
N LEU A 64 -5.04 -0.61 -9.71
CA LEU A 64 -3.77 -1.30 -9.53
C LEU A 64 -3.98 -2.70 -8.93
N ALA A 65 -4.75 -2.80 -7.85
CA ALA A 65 -5.03 -4.06 -7.19
C ALA A 65 -5.78 -5.04 -8.12
N ALA A 66 -6.76 -4.57 -8.88
CA ALA A 66 -7.52 -5.40 -9.81
C ALA A 66 -6.65 -5.91 -10.98
N LEU A 67 -5.82 -5.04 -11.57
CA LEU A 67 -4.90 -5.44 -12.65
C LEU A 67 -3.85 -6.44 -12.15
N ALA A 68 -3.22 -6.17 -11.02
CA ALA A 68 -2.25 -7.07 -10.41
C ALA A 68 -2.86 -8.44 -10.12
N ARG A 69 -4.09 -8.47 -9.58
CA ARG A 69 -4.84 -9.69 -9.30
C ARG A 69 -5.17 -10.47 -10.57
N ALA A 70 -5.58 -9.79 -11.64
CA ALA A 70 -5.87 -10.42 -12.93
C ALA A 70 -4.61 -11.03 -13.57
N CYS A 71 -3.48 -10.30 -13.52
CA CYS A 71 -2.19 -10.83 -13.96
C CYS A 71 -1.76 -12.06 -13.14
N ASP A 72 -2.01 -12.05 -11.83
CA ASP A 72 -1.71 -13.17 -10.96
C ASP A 72 -2.57 -14.41 -11.24
N ASP A 73 -3.85 -14.25 -11.58
CA ASP A 73 -4.72 -15.38 -11.95
C ASP A 73 -4.28 -16.06 -13.25
N GLU A 74 -3.77 -15.31 -14.21
CA GLU A 74 -3.31 -15.86 -15.49
C GLU A 74 -1.87 -16.42 -15.41
N TYR A 75 -0.99 -15.75 -14.66
CA TYR A 75 0.46 -16.00 -14.73
C TYR A 75 1.13 -16.36 -13.40
N GLY A 76 0.45 -16.23 -12.25
CA GLY A 76 1.00 -16.54 -10.93
C GLY A 76 2.17 -15.66 -10.48
N LEU A 77 2.20 -14.40 -10.93
CA LEU A 77 3.36 -13.51 -10.75
C LEU A 77 3.55 -13.02 -9.31
N LEU A 78 2.49 -12.92 -8.50
CA LEU A 78 2.62 -12.38 -7.14
C LEU A 78 3.43 -13.31 -6.23
N GLY A 79 3.39 -14.62 -6.45
CA GLY A 79 4.18 -15.58 -5.66
C GLY A 79 5.69 -15.34 -5.76
N ILE A 80 6.19 -14.82 -6.89
CA ILE A 80 7.60 -14.43 -7.04
C ILE A 80 7.89 -13.20 -6.17
N ALA A 81 7.01 -12.21 -6.19
CA ALA A 81 7.16 -10.98 -5.41
C ALA A 81 7.00 -11.21 -3.90
N GLU A 82 6.17 -12.17 -3.48
CA GLU A 82 6.01 -12.55 -2.07
C GLU A 82 7.32 -13.04 -1.44
N SER A 83 8.21 -13.67 -2.23
CA SER A 83 9.54 -14.06 -1.74
C SER A 83 10.44 -12.88 -1.35
N ALA A 84 10.19 -11.70 -1.93
CA ALA A 84 10.86 -10.46 -1.56
C ALA A 84 10.23 -9.79 -0.34
N PHE A 85 9.03 -10.21 0.10
CA PHE A 85 8.34 -9.65 1.28
C PHE A 85 7.95 -10.77 2.26
N PRO A 86 8.93 -11.39 2.96
CA PRO A 86 8.67 -12.53 3.85
C PRO A 86 7.79 -12.17 5.06
N GLN A 87 7.71 -10.89 5.43
CA GLN A 87 6.81 -10.39 6.48
C GLN A 87 5.43 -9.98 5.94
N GLY A 88 5.13 -10.30 4.68
CA GLY A 88 3.93 -9.83 4.01
C GLY A 88 3.98 -8.33 3.69
N VAL A 89 2.84 -7.80 3.27
CA VAL A 89 2.67 -6.38 2.88
C VAL A 89 1.70 -5.65 3.83
N GLY A 90 1.52 -6.18 5.02
CA GLY A 90 0.56 -5.69 6.00
C GLY A 90 0.06 -6.77 6.93
N THR A 91 -1.03 -6.49 7.63
CA THR A 91 -1.59 -7.36 8.65
C THR A 91 -3.11 -7.48 8.56
N LEU A 92 -3.62 -8.65 8.89
CA LEU A 92 -5.04 -8.91 9.12
C LEU A 92 -5.28 -9.16 10.61
N THR A 93 -5.99 -8.24 11.26
CA THR A 93 -6.39 -8.34 12.66
C THR A 93 -7.80 -8.92 12.75
N THR A 94 -7.94 -10.00 13.54
CA THR A 94 -9.20 -10.71 13.80
C THR A 94 -9.35 -10.98 15.30
N ASP A 95 -10.49 -11.49 15.71
CA ASP A 95 -10.74 -11.99 17.07
C ASP A 95 -9.77 -13.11 17.50
N LYS A 96 -9.17 -13.81 16.52
CA LYS A 96 -8.22 -14.90 16.75
C LYS A 96 -6.76 -14.44 16.79
N GLY A 97 -6.49 -13.17 16.54
CA GLY A 97 -5.14 -12.59 16.53
C GLY A 97 -4.80 -11.86 15.23
N VAL A 98 -3.52 -11.55 15.09
CA VAL A 98 -2.94 -10.80 13.96
C VAL A 98 -2.20 -11.77 13.05
N GLY A 99 -2.57 -11.80 11.77
CA GLY A 99 -1.89 -12.54 10.71
C GLY A 99 -1.17 -11.61 9.74
N LEU A 100 -0.14 -12.12 9.07
CA LEU A 100 0.51 -11.42 7.96
C LEU A 100 -0.39 -11.45 6.74
N LEU A 101 -0.37 -10.38 5.95
CA LEU A 101 -1.17 -10.25 4.73
C LEU A 101 -0.27 -10.47 3.51
N THR A 102 -0.63 -11.42 2.65
CA THR A 102 0.08 -11.63 1.39
C THR A 102 -0.30 -10.58 0.34
N LEU A 103 0.46 -10.50 -0.77
CA LEU A 103 0.13 -9.59 -1.87
C LEU A 103 -1.25 -9.91 -2.47
N ARG A 104 -1.53 -11.21 -2.67
CA ARG A 104 -2.82 -11.66 -3.19
C ARG A 104 -3.98 -11.33 -2.25
N GLU A 105 -3.78 -11.51 -0.94
CA GLU A 105 -4.78 -11.15 0.06
C GLU A 105 -5.01 -9.64 0.11
N ALA A 106 -3.96 -8.83 0.05
CA ALA A 106 -4.04 -7.38 -0.01
C ALA A 106 -4.85 -6.90 -1.23
N CYS A 107 -4.55 -7.44 -2.43
CA CYS A 107 -5.35 -7.17 -3.63
C CYS A 107 -6.84 -7.48 -3.41
N ASN A 108 -7.15 -8.66 -2.88
CA ASN A 108 -8.54 -9.06 -2.62
C ASN A 108 -9.22 -8.11 -1.62
N LYS A 109 -8.52 -7.67 -0.57
CA LYS A 109 -9.06 -6.75 0.42
C LYS A 109 -9.36 -5.39 -0.17
N ILE A 110 -8.48 -4.86 -1.01
CA ILE A 110 -8.69 -3.59 -1.72
C ILE A 110 -9.87 -3.69 -2.69
N VAL A 111 -9.92 -4.75 -3.51
CA VAL A 111 -10.98 -4.94 -4.51
C VAL A 111 -12.38 -5.07 -3.88
N HIS A 112 -12.46 -5.63 -2.68
CA HIS A 112 -13.72 -5.82 -1.95
C HIS A 112 -13.97 -4.79 -0.84
N ALA A 113 -13.13 -3.77 -0.72
CA ALA A 113 -13.30 -2.73 0.30
C ALA A 113 -14.57 -1.92 0.03
N GLN A 114 -15.42 -1.78 1.05
CA GLN A 114 -16.55 -0.84 1.02
C GLN A 114 -16.13 0.57 1.44
N SER A 115 -15.13 0.64 2.32
CA SER A 115 -14.49 1.86 2.76
C SER A 115 -13.03 1.57 3.12
N LEU A 116 -12.20 2.59 3.01
CA LEU A 116 -10.81 2.57 3.42
C LEU A 116 -10.48 3.89 4.12
N THR A 117 -9.46 3.87 4.98
CA THR A 117 -8.93 5.05 5.64
C THR A 117 -7.43 5.10 5.42
N TYR A 118 -6.91 6.26 5.04
CA TYR A 118 -5.47 6.47 4.89
C TYR A 118 -4.84 6.72 6.25
N ASP A 119 -3.75 6.01 6.52
CA ASP A 119 -2.89 6.26 7.68
C ASP A 119 -1.55 6.79 7.18
N LEU A 120 -1.28 8.05 7.52
CA LEU A 120 -0.03 8.76 7.19
C LEU A 120 0.85 8.93 8.44
N ALA A 121 0.86 7.94 9.33
CA ALA A 121 1.80 7.89 10.44
C ALA A 121 3.23 7.65 9.95
N LYS A 122 4.19 8.39 10.54
CA LYS A 122 5.62 8.11 10.30
C LYS A 122 6.07 6.93 11.16
N GLY A 123 6.83 6.02 10.56
CA GLY A 123 7.44 4.86 11.23
C GLY A 123 8.90 5.10 11.60
N THR A 124 9.47 4.18 12.39
CA THR A 124 10.91 4.13 12.69
C THR A 124 11.67 3.19 11.76
N GLU A 125 10.96 2.44 10.92
CA GLU A 125 11.54 1.49 9.98
C GLU A 125 11.45 2.05 8.56
N ASN A 126 12.52 1.86 7.79
CA ASN A 126 12.51 2.22 6.38
C ASN A 126 11.63 1.20 5.61
N PRO A 127 10.57 1.65 4.92
CA PRO A 127 9.57 0.74 4.33
C PRO A 127 10.08 -0.05 3.11
N ILE A 128 11.29 0.24 2.61
CA ILE A 128 11.93 -0.48 1.48
C ILE A 128 13.21 -1.17 1.95
N TRP A 129 14.06 -0.43 2.66
CA TRP A 129 15.43 -0.83 2.98
C TRP A 129 15.61 -1.34 4.41
N GLY A 130 14.53 -1.57 5.16
CA GLY A 130 14.57 -2.03 6.55
C GLY A 130 15.50 -3.24 6.75
N LYS A 131 15.32 -4.30 5.97
CA LYS A 131 16.21 -5.48 6.03
C LYS A 131 17.64 -5.18 5.64
N TRP A 132 17.87 -4.38 4.60
CA TRP A 132 19.24 -4.00 4.24
C TRP A 132 19.94 -3.28 5.40
N HIS A 133 19.26 -2.37 6.09
CA HIS A 133 19.80 -1.73 7.29
C HIS A 133 20.08 -2.73 8.42
N GLN A 134 19.16 -3.68 8.66
CA GLN A 134 19.35 -4.75 9.64
C GLN A 134 20.56 -5.64 9.31
N ASP A 135 20.69 -6.08 8.05
CA ASP A 135 21.79 -6.91 7.55
C ASP A 135 23.15 -6.19 7.66
N GLN A 136 23.17 -4.87 7.51
CA GLN A 136 24.37 -4.05 7.70
C GLN A 136 24.64 -3.68 9.17
N GLY A 137 23.75 -4.04 10.10
CA GLY A 137 23.83 -3.63 11.50
C GLY A 137 23.70 -2.11 11.71
N HIS A 138 23.10 -1.40 10.75
CA HIS A 138 22.90 0.04 10.84
C HIS A 138 21.68 0.33 11.71
N THR A 139 21.89 1.03 12.82
CA THR A 139 20.78 1.61 13.59
C THR A 139 20.31 2.88 12.90
N VAL A 140 19.10 2.85 12.38
CA VAL A 140 18.47 4.01 11.76
C VAL A 140 17.63 4.72 12.81
N THR A 141 17.89 6.00 13.05
CA THR A 141 17.18 6.83 14.04
C THR A 141 16.16 7.78 13.41
N ASP A 142 16.05 7.78 12.08
CA ASP A 142 15.17 8.68 11.34
C ASP A 142 13.71 8.23 11.40
N SER A 143 12.81 9.20 11.21
CA SER A 143 11.38 8.97 11.06
C SER A 143 11.03 8.89 9.57
N PHE A 144 10.45 7.76 9.14
CA PHE A 144 10.14 7.48 7.74
C PHE A 144 8.66 7.67 7.44
N LYS A 145 8.36 8.26 6.28
CA LYS A 145 7.00 8.25 5.72
C LYS A 145 6.64 6.81 5.36
N ALA A 146 5.64 6.23 6.04
CA ALA A 146 5.21 4.85 5.86
C ALA A 146 3.68 4.82 5.64
N PRO A 147 3.21 5.27 4.46
CA PRO A 147 1.77 5.33 4.19
C PRO A 147 1.17 3.93 4.26
N ALA A 148 0.02 3.82 4.92
CA ALA A 148 -0.77 2.61 4.99
C ALA A 148 -2.24 2.91 4.70
N ILE A 149 -3.00 1.86 4.38
CA ILE A 149 -4.46 1.92 4.40
C ILE A 149 -5.02 0.95 5.43
N ILE A 150 -6.14 1.36 6.01
CA ILE A 150 -6.92 0.55 6.94
C ILE A 150 -8.26 0.25 6.29
N ILE A 151 -8.57 -1.03 6.12
CA ILE A 151 -9.85 -1.53 5.61
C ILE A 151 -10.53 -2.29 6.74
N LYS A 152 -11.71 -1.81 7.13
CA LYS A 152 -12.57 -2.50 8.12
C LYS A 152 -13.64 -3.28 7.39
N GLY A 153 -13.90 -4.50 7.83
CA GLY A 153 -14.92 -5.35 7.20
C GLY A 153 -15.31 -6.55 8.05
N MET A 154 -16.10 -7.44 7.46
CA MET A 154 -16.50 -8.70 8.07
C MET A 154 -15.89 -9.88 7.30
N LEU A 155 -15.41 -10.88 8.02
CA LEU A 155 -15.08 -12.19 7.46
C LEU A 155 -16.34 -12.96 7.08
N GLN A 156 -16.21 -14.02 6.28
CA GLN A 156 -17.33 -14.85 5.85
C GLN A 156 -18.10 -15.50 7.01
N ASN A 157 -17.43 -15.71 8.15
CA ASN A 157 -18.04 -16.23 9.37
C ASN A 157 -18.76 -15.15 10.21
N GLY A 158 -18.83 -13.91 9.74
CA GLY A 158 -19.47 -12.78 10.41
C GLY A 158 -18.58 -12.03 11.43
N ASN A 159 -17.33 -12.45 11.61
CA ASN A 159 -16.42 -11.77 12.54
C ASN A 159 -15.88 -10.47 11.94
N ALA A 160 -15.81 -9.43 12.75
CA ALA A 160 -15.14 -8.19 12.36
C ALA A 160 -13.65 -8.46 12.09
N CYS A 161 -13.11 -7.82 11.07
CA CYS A 161 -11.70 -7.81 10.76
C CYS A 161 -11.24 -6.42 10.37
N GLU A 162 -10.00 -6.12 10.71
CA GLU A 162 -9.30 -4.92 10.30
C GLU A 162 -8.07 -5.34 9.50
N THR A 163 -7.94 -4.84 8.28
CA THR A 163 -6.78 -5.08 7.43
C THR A 163 -5.98 -3.79 7.37
N ARG A 164 -4.71 -3.86 7.74
CA ARG A 164 -3.73 -2.80 7.50
C ARG A 164 -2.85 -3.22 6.34
N ILE A 165 -2.74 -2.39 5.31
CA ILE A 165 -1.86 -2.64 4.16
C ILE A 165 -0.80 -1.55 4.13
N GLU A 166 0.46 -1.96 4.22
CA GLU A 166 1.61 -1.07 4.07
C GLU A 166 1.78 -0.77 2.58
N LEU A 167 1.53 0.47 2.16
CA LEU A 167 1.37 0.79 0.74
C LEU A 167 2.67 0.68 -0.04
N VAL A 168 3.80 0.99 0.58
CA VAL A 168 5.12 0.91 -0.07
C VAL A 168 5.47 -0.52 -0.47
N PRO A 169 5.52 -1.51 0.45
CA PRO A 169 5.81 -2.89 0.07
C PRO A 169 4.71 -3.48 -0.84
N PHE A 170 3.44 -3.13 -0.62
CA PHE A 170 2.35 -3.54 -1.51
C PHE A 170 2.58 -3.06 -2.95
N ILE A 171 2.76 -1.75 -3.15
CA ILE A 171 2.95 -1.15 -4.48
C ILE A 171 4.20 -1.71 -5.15
N TYR A 172 5.31 -1.84 -4.42
CA TYR A 172 6.52 -2.46 -4.98
C TYR A 172 6.24 -3.89 -5.45
N GLY A 173 5.55 -4.69 -4.63
CA GLY A 173 5.25 -6.09 -4.94
C GLY A 173 4.30 -6.30 -6.11
N VAL A 174 3.40 -5.36 -6.39
CA VAL A 174 2.45 -5.47 -7.52
C VAL A 174 2.87 -4.69 -8.77
N SER A 175 3.81 -3.76 -8.66
CA SER A 175 4.17 -2.85 -9.74
C SER A 175 5.59 -3.06 -10.30
N ILE A 176 6.49 -3.81 -9.66
CA ILE A 176 7.88 -3.95 -10.13
C ILE A 176 8.14 -5.38 -10.65
N GLY A 177 8.36 -5.50 -11.97
CA GLY A 177 8.55 -6.79 -12.64
C GLY A 177 9.84 -7.56 -12.27
N ASN A 178 10.82 -6.91 -11.63
CA ASN A 178 12.12 -7.53 -11.30
C ASN A 178 12.54 -7.33 -9.85
N ILE A 179 11.60 -7.59 -8.95
CA ILE A 179 11.75 -7.30 -7.53
C ILE A 179 12.82 -8.19 -6.86
N SER A 180 13.04 -9.39 -7.38
CA SER A 180 14.03 -10.37 -6.88
C SER A 180 15.49 -9.94 -7.08
N GLN A 181 15.75 -8.93 -7.91
CA GLN A 181 17.09 -8.36 -8.06
C GLN A 181 17.49 -7.44 -6.90
N TRP A 182 16.51 -6.99 -6.12
CA TRP A 182 16.74 -6.03 -5.04
C TRP A 182 16.76 -6.75 -3.70
N LYS A 183 17.72 -6.39 -2.84
CA LYS A 183 17.73 -6.85 -1.42
C LYS A 183 16.72 -6.06 -0.59
N ILE A 184 15.47 -6.03 -1.03
CA ILE A 184 14.36 -5.45 -0.29
C ILE A 184 13.73 -6.53 0.59
N ALA A 185 13.22 -6.10 1.76
CA ALA A 185 12.43 -6.82 2.76
C ALA A 185 12.89 -8.18 3.32
#